data_AF-A0A8X6Y3J9-F1
#
_entry.id   AF-A0A8X6Y3J9-F1
#
_cell.length_a   1.000
_cell.length_b   1.000
_cell.length_c   1.000
_cell.angle_alpha   90.00
_cell.angle_beta   90.00
_cell.angle_gamma   90.00
#
_symmetry.space_group_name_H-M   'P 1'
#
loop_
_entity.id
_entity.type
_entity.pdbx_description
1 polymer ?
#
loop_
_entity_poly.entity_id
_entity_poly.type
_entity_poly.pdbx_seq_one_letter_code
_entity_poly.pdbx_strand_id
1 'polypeptide(L)'
;MLQAVGKIFDPLELTSSFTVRMKCIIQDLWSEEIQWVDPLLTHIEKEWKKWGEEIPHLGSLKIPRFVLDFTLLEDDVELHSFCDASKKAEGAAIYLGTESNNGIFVKLVTSKSRAAPLKCVTLQRLELLGSLVTACLACKVKRFVNLKKSC
;
A
#
# COMPACT_ATOMS: atom_id res chain seq x y z
N MET A 1 -4.22 -0.80 20.46
CA MET A 1 -3.60 -0.72 19.12
C MET A 1 -4.28 -1.60 18.09
N LEU A 2 -4.23 -2.94 18.19
CA LEU A 2 -4.80 -3.83 17.15
C LEU A 2 -6.26 -3.56 16.80
N GLN A 3 -7.11 -3.30 17.81
CA GLN A 3 -8.52 -2.96 17.57
C GLN A 3 -8.68 -1.70 16.73
N ALA A 4 -7.83 -0.69 16.91
CA ALA A 4 -7.90 0.54 16.14
C ALA A 4 -7.49 0.33 14.68
N VAL A 5 -6.48 -0.51 14.42
CA VAL A 5 -6.08 -0.89 13.06
C VAL A 5 -7.21 -1.64 12.35
N GLY A 6 -7.85 -2.57 13.06
CA GLY A 6 -8.97 -3.35 12.51
C GLY A 6 -10.20 -2.52 12.14
N LYS A 7 -10.31 -1.27 12.62
CA LYS A 7 -11.38 -0.34 12.22
C LYS A 7 -11.14 0.30 10.85
N ILE A 8 -9.91 0.28 10.34
CA ILE A 8 -9.60 0.82 9.01
C ILE A 8 -9.97 -0.25 7.97
N PHE A 9 -11.13 -0.08 7.34
CA PHE A 9 -11.57 -0.95 6.25
C PHE A 9 -10.99 -0.48 4.92
N ASP A 10 -9.94 -1.16 4.46
CA ASP A 10 -9.26 -0.84 3.20
C ASP A 10 -8.92 -2.12 2.41
N PRO A 11 -9.91 -2.74 1.74
CA PRO A 11 -9.72 -4.02 1.05
C PRO A 11 -8.80 -3.94 -0.16
N LEU A 12 -8.64 -2.75 -0.75
CA LEU A 12 -7.75 -2.50 -1.89
C LEU A 12 -6.38 -1.95 -1.45
N GLU A 13 -6.18 -1.81 -0.14
CA GLU A 13 -4.99 -1.23 0.48
C GLU A 13 -4.62 0.15 -0.12
N LEU A 14 -5.60 0.98 -0.53
CA LEU A 14 -5.37 2.32 -1.14
C LEU A 14 -4.71 3.31 -0.19
N THR A 15 -4.83 3.08 1.12
CA THR A 15 -4.20 3.83 2.20
C THR A 15 -2.97 3.11 2.75
N SER A 16 -2.35 2.24 1.94
CA SER A 16 -1.18 1.43 2.31
C SER A 16 -0.02 2.24 2.89
N SER A 17 0.23 3.46 2.38
CA SER A 17 1.27 4.38 2.86
C SER A 17 1.02 4.86 4.30
N PHE A 18 -0.25 5.00 4.68
CA PHE A 18 -0.64 5.37 6.04
C PHE A 18 -0.64 4.16 6.98
N THR A 19 -1.20 3.04 6.52
CA THR A 19 -1.37 1.82 7.33
C THR A 19 -0.07 1.03 7.51
N VAL A 20 0.93 1.17 6.63
CA VAL A 20 2.24 0.50 6.78
C VAL A 20 2.98 0.93 8.04
N ARG A 21 2.88 2.22 8.41
CA ARG A 21 3.49 2.73 9.65
C ARG A 21 2.98 1.97 10.86
N MET A 22 1.69 1.68 10.87
CA MET A 22 1.06 0.92 11.94
C MET A 22 1.49 -0.56 11.94
N LYS A 23 1.70 -1.16 10.77
CA LYS A 23 2.30 -2.51 10.65
C LYS A 23 3.72 -2.52 11.24
N CYS A 24 4.52 -1.49 10.99
CA CYS A 24 5.86 -1.34 11.58
C CYS A 24 5.80 -1.17 13.09
N ILE A 25 4.91 -0.32 13.63
CA ILE A 25 4.85 -0.12 15.09
C ILE A 25 4.41 -1.41 15.82
N ILE A 26 3.47 -2.19 15.25
CA ILE A 26 3.11 -3.51 15.80
C ILE A 26 4.31 -4.46 15.77
N GLN A 27 5.09 -4.44 14.69
CA GLN A 27 6.28 -5.27 14.57
C GLN A 27 7.36 -4.86 15.59
N ASP A 28 7.56 -3.56 15.83
CA ASP A 28 8.50 -3.06 16.84
C ASP A 28 8.07 -3.51 18.25
N LEU A 29 6.79 -3.41 18.58
CA LEU A 29 6.23 -3.92 19.84
C LEU A 29 6.54 -5.41 20.07
N TRP A 30 6.37 -6.24 19.04
CA TRP A 30 6.65 -7.67 19.14
C TRP A 30 8.15 -7.97 19.23
N SER A 31 8.99 -7.13 18.63
CA SER A 31 10.45 -7.29 18.67
C SER A 31 11.02 -6.98 20.06
N GLU A 32 10.40 -6.05 20.78
CA GLU A 32 10.76 -5.65 22.15
C GLU A 32 10.10 -6.55 23.22
N GLU A 33 9.40 -7.61 22.81
CA GLU A 33 8.73 -8.58 23.70
C GLU A 33 7.75 -7.98 24.73
N ILE A 34 7.25 -6.77 24.45
CA ILE A 34 6.35 -6.01 25.34
C ILE A 34 5.03 -6.76 25.49
N GLN A 35 4.63 -7.06 26.73
CA GLN A 35 3.34 -7.69 26.99
C GLN A 35 2.20 -6.70 26.85
N TRP A 36 0.99 -7.23 26.62
CA TRP A 36 -0.23 -6.44 26.47
C TRP A 36 -0.58 -5.55 27.66
N VAL A 37 -0.04 -5.86 28.83
CA VAL A 37 -0.26 -5.15 30.10
C VAL A 37 0.85 -4.15 30.42
N ASP A 38 1.99 -4.24 29.72
CA ASP A 38 3.14 -3.41 30.00
C ASP A 38 2.96 -2.00 29.43
N PRO A 39 3.52 -0.97 30.10
CA PRO A 39 3.54 0.37 29.53
C PRO A 39 4.34 0.40 28.23
N LEU A 40 3.88 1.21 27.27
CA LEU A 40 4.60 1.40 26.01
C LEU A 40 5.93 2.11 26.24
N LEU A 41 6.96 1.70 25.49
CA LEU A 41 8.20 2.46 25.39
C LEU A 41 7.91 3.85 24.82
N THR A 42 8.60 4.87 25.33
CA THR A 42 8.36 6.29 25.00
C THR A 42 8.42 6.57 23.49
N HIS A 43 9.31 5.90 22.77
CA HIS A 43 9.44 6.07 21.32
C HIS A 43 8.24 5.48 20.55
N ILE A 44 7.74 4.31 20.97
CA ILE A 44 6.55 3.65 20.38
C ILE A 44 5.31 4.46 20.67
N GLU A 45 5.15 4.92 21.92
CA GLU A 45 4.00 5.72 22.33
C GLU A 45 3.91 7.03 21.51
N LYS A 46 5.05 7.68 21.27
CA LYS A 46 5.13 8.90 20.46
C LYS A 46 4.67 8.67 19.02
N GLU A 47 5.19 7.64 18.36
CA GLU A 47 4.81 7.30 16.98
C GLU A 47 3.33 6.87 16.89
N TRP A 48 2.84 6.12 17.88
CA TRP A 48 1.44 5.74 17.99
C TRP A 48 0.51 6.95 18.13
N LYS A 49 0.82 7.88 19.04
CA LYS A 49 0.03 9.10 19.24
C LYS A 49 -0.02 9.95 17.97
N LYS A 50 1.15 10.17 17.34
CA LYS A 50 1.25 10.90 16.08
C LYS A 50 0.41 10.24 14.98
N TRP A 51 0.52 8.92 14.81
CA TRP A 51 -0.29 8.18 13.85
C TRP A 51 -1.80 8.33 14.14
N GLY A 52 -2.18 8.29 15.42
CA GLY A 52 -3.56 8.47 15.88
C GLY A 52 -4.13 9.86 15.60
N GLU A 53 -3.34 10.91 15.81
CA GLU A 53 -3.72 12.30 15.52
C GLU A 53 -3.96 12.55 14.02
N GLU A 54 -3.33 11.75 13.16
CA GLU A 54 -3.49 11.86 11.71
C GLU A 54 -4.72 11.11 11.16
N ILE A 55 -5.32 10.18 11.93
CA ILE A 55 -6.49 9.38 11.50
C ILE A 55 -7.67 10.26 11.04
N PRO A 56 -8.07 11.34 11.74
CA PRO A 56 -9.18 12.17 11.31
C PRO A 56 -8.97 12.77 9.91
N HIS A 57 -7.73 13.05 9.51
CA HIS A 57 -7.40 13.54 8.18
C HIS A 57 -7.57 12.46 7.10
N LEU A 58 -7.51 11.17 7.45
CA LEU A 58 -7.80 10.10 6.50
C LEU A 58 -9.26 10.14 6.01
N GLY A 59 -10.17 10.65 6.85
CA GLY A 59 -11.58 10.80 6.47
C GLY A 59 -11.85 11.87 5.40
N SER A 60 -10.93 12.82 5.20
CA SER A 60 -11.05 13.82 4.13
C SER A 60 -10.47 13.33 2.80
N LEU A 61 -9.72 12.23 2.80
CA LEU A 61 -9.15 11.63 1.60
C LEU A 61 -10.27 11.06 0.71
N LYS A 62 -10.43 11.64 -0.48
CA LYS A 62 -11.38 11.18 -1.49
C LYS A 62 -10.61 10.51 -2.62
N ILE A 63 -10.78 9.19 -2.75
CA ILE A 63 -10.21 8.42 -3.86
C ILE A 63 -11.36 8.05 -4.81
N PRO A 64 -11.28 8.41 -6.10
CA PRO A 64 -12.29 8.01 -7.08
C PRO A 64 -12.40 6.48 -7.15
N ARG A 65 -13.61 5.94 -6.91
CA ARG A 65 -13.86 4.49 -6.99
C ARG A 65 -13.84 3.96 -8.43
N PHE A 66 -14.21 4.80 -9.38
CA PHE A 66 -14.31 4.44 -10.79
C PHE A 66 -12.97 4.74 -11.50
N VAL A 67 -12.24 3.67 -11.79
CA VAL A 67 -10.89 3.74 -12.37
C VAL A 67 -10.90 3.74 -13.90
N LEU A 68 -11.80 3.01 -14.54
CA LEU A 68 -11.93 2.97 -15.99
C LEU A 68 -12.73 4.18 -16.50
N ASP A 69 -12.63 4.46 -17.79
CA ASP A 69 -13.59 5.28 -18.53
C ASP A 69 -14.04 4.43 -19.73
N PHE A 70 -15.32 4.05 -19.77
CA PHE A 70 -15.85 3.17 -20.82
C PHE A 70 -15.96 3.84 -22.19
N THR A 71 -15.68 5.14 -22.27
CA THR A 71 -15.66 5.88 -23.54
C THR A 71 -14.33 5.72 -24.29
N LEU A 72 -13.31 5.12 -23.67
CA LEU A 72 -11.99 4.91 -24.25
C LEU A 72 -11.85 3.49 -24.84
N LEU A 73 -11.08 3.36 -25.92
CA LEU A 73 -10.83 2.08 -26.57
C LEU A 73 -9.88 1.22 -25.71
N GLU A 74 -9.92 -0.11 -25.86
CA GLU A 74 -9.04 -1.04 -25.10
C GLU A 74 -7.54 -0.70 -25.26
N ASP A 75 -7.15 -0.11 -26.39
CA ASP A 75 -5.77 0.23 -26.73
C ASP A 75 -5.24 1.50 -26.03
N ASP A 76 -6.12 2.29 -25.39
CA ASP A 76 -5.76 3.56 -24.73
C ASP A 76 -5.49 3.39 -23.22
N VAL A 77 -5.45 2.15 -22.73
CA VAL A 77 -5.38 1.84 -21.30
C VAL A 77 -4.06 1.14 -20.95
N GLU A 78 -3.25 1.81 -20.14
CA GLU A 78 -1.96 1.31 -19.66
C GLU A 78 -1.99 0.96 -18.17
N LEU A 79 -1.30 -0.13 -17.81
CA LEU A 79 -1.15 -0.53 -16.41
C LEU A 79 0.29 -0.27 -15.95
N HIS A 80 0.47 0.70 -15.05
CA HIS A 80 1.77 1.02 -14.49
C HIS A 80 1.89 0.45 -13.09
N SER A 81 2.96 -0.31 -12.86
CA SER A 81 3.24 -0.94 -11.58
C SER A 81 4.54 -0.44 -11.00
N PHE A 82 4.49 0.10 -9.78
CA PHE A 82 5.65 0.60 -9.06
C PHE A 82 5.89 -0.24 -7.80
N CYS A 83 7.14 -0.43 -7.44
CA CYS A 83 7.55 -0.97 -6.16
C CYS A 83 8.66 -0.10 -5.57
N ASP A 84 8.68 -0.05 -4.25
CA ASP A 84 9.81 0.52 -3.51
C ASP A 84 10.02 -0.30 -2.23
N ALA A 85 11.25 -0.32 -1.74
CA ALA A 85 11.62 -1.03 -0.54
C ALA A 85 12.58 -0.22 0.31
N SER A 86 12.38 -0.32 1.62
CA SER A 86 13.23 0.27 2.65
C SER A 86 13.54 -0.77 3.71
N LYS A 87 14.49 -0.44 4.60
CA LYS A 87 14.79 -1.29 5.77
C LYS A 87 13.60 -1.50 6.71
N LYS A 88 12.56 -0.66 6.63
CA LYS A 88 11.37 -0.75 7.48
C LYS A 88 10.19 -1.45 6.80
N ALA A 89 10.04 -1.28 5.50
CA ALA A 89 8.89 -1.78 4.77
C ALA A 89 9.13 -1.85 3.26
N GLU A 90 8.37 -2.72 2.60
CA GLU A 90 8.20 -2.77 1.16
C GLU A 90 6.79 -2.30 0.77
N GLY A 91 6.69 -1.65 -0.39
CA GLY A 91 5.47 -1.08 -0.92
C GLY A 91 5.33 -1.36 -2.42
N ALA A 92 4.08 -1.53 -2.84
CA ALA A 92 3.68 -1.73 -4.23
C ALA A 92 2.48 -0.83 -4.53
N ALA A 93 2.45 -0.20 -5.71
CA ALA A 93 1.31 0.59 -6.16
C ALA A 93 1.03 0.33 -7.64
N ILE A 94 -0.24 0.15 -7.99
CA ILE A 94 -0.68 -0.08 -9.37
C ILE A 94 -1.59 1.04 -9.78
N TYR A 95 -1.23 1.68 -10.88
CA TYR A 95 -1.98 2.75 -11.50
C TYR A 95 -2.51 2.31 -12.85
N LEU A 96 -3.69 2.80 -13.17
CA LEU A 96 -4.25 2.75 -14.51
C LEU A 96 -4.03 4.12 -15.15
N GLY A 97 -3.28 4.14 -16.23
CA GLY A 97 -3.14 5.28 -17.13
C GLY A 97 -4.14 5.14 -18.27
N THR A 98 -4.81 6.23 -18.62
CA THR A 98 -5.68 6.28 -19.79
C THR A 98 -5.39 7.53 -20.59
N GLU A 99 -5.14 7.40 -21.88
CA GLU A 99 -5.01 8.52 -22.79
C GLU A 99 -6.37 8.85 -23.43
N SER A 100 -6.70 10.13 -23.49
CA SER A 100 -7.92 10.62 -24.14
C SER A 100 -7.59 11.90 -24.90
N ASN A 101 -8.50 12.34 -25.78
CA ASN A 101 -8.41 13.64 -26.45
C ASN A 101 -8.23 14.83 -25.47
N ASN A 102 -8.64 14.65 -24.21
CA ASN A 102 -8.52 15.64 -23.14
C ASN A 102 -7.22 15.52 -22.30
N GLY A 103 -6.32 14.60 -22.64
CA GLY A 103 -5.04 14.37 -21.95
C GLY A 103 -4.93 13.00 -21.27
N ILE A 104 -3.85 12.83 -20.51
CA ILE A 104 -3.52 11.59 -19.79
C ILE A 104 -4.10 11.64 -18.38
N PHE A 105 -4.88 10.63 -18.01
CA PHE A 105 -5.45 10.48 -16.68
C PHE A 105 -4.84 9.26 -16.00
N VAL A 106 -4.37 9.42 -14.75
CA VAL A 106 -3.76 8.34 -13.98
C VAL A 106 -4.53 8.17 -12.67
N LYS A 107 -4.96 6.94 -12.38
CA LYS A 107 -5.71 6.62 -11.17
C LYS A 107 -5.11 5.43 -10.45
N LEU A 108 -5.00 5.51 -9.12
CA LEU A 108 -4.56 4.40 -8.28
C LEU A 108 -5.67 3.33 -8.23
N VAL A 109 -5.32 2.10 -8.61
CA VAL A 109 -6.25 0.96 -8.61
C VAL A 109 -6.17 0.20 -7.28
N THR A 110 -4.95 -0.09 -6.86
CA THR A 110 -4.66 -0.82 -5.62
C THR A 110 -3.21 -0.58 -5.23
N SER A 111 -2.91 -0.75 -3.96
CA SER A 111 -1.54 -0.84 -3.48
C SER A 111 -1.39 -2.02 -2.53
N LYS A 112 -0.15 -2.28 -2.11
CA LYS A 112 0.13 -3.26 -1.08
C LYS A 112 1.33 -2.81 -0.28
N SER A 113 1.28 -3.00 1.04
CA SER A 113 2.43 -2.73 1.89
C SER A 113 2.70 -3.85 2.87
N ARG A 114 3.97 -4.08 3.19
CA ARG A 114 4.41 -5.08 4.17
C ARG A 114 5.55 -4.50 4.99
N ALA A 115 5.51 -4.70 6.31
CA ALA A 115 6.67 -4.42 7.15
C ALA A 115 7.81 -5.36 6.75
N ALA A 116 9.03 -4.83 6.69
CA ALA A 116 10.20 -5.62 6.33
C ALA A 116 10.42 -6.73 7.37
N PRO A 117 10.93 -7.90 6.99
CA PRO A 117 11.27 -8.94 7.96
C PRO A 117 12.28 -8.42 9.01
N LEU A 118 12.10 -8.81 10.26
CA LEU A 118 13.04 -8.50 11.35
C LEU A 118 14.40 -9.19 11.19
N LYS A 119 14.42 -10.33 10.48
CA LYS A 119 15.67 -11.00 10.12
C LYS A 119 16.45 -10.07 9.19
N CYS A 120 17.77 -9.99 9.39
CA CYS A 120 18.62 -9.16 8.56
C CYS A 120 18.55 -9.64 7.09
N VAL A 121 17.88 -8.83 6.26
CA VAL A 121 17.75 -9.03 4.81
C VAL A 121 18.36 -7.80 4.15
N THR A 122 19.13 -8.01 3.08
CA THR A 122 19.76 -6.90 2.35
C THR A 122 18.70 -6.06 1.63
N LEU A 123 18.97 -4.78 1.44
CA LEU A 123 18.05 -3.87 0.75
C LEU A 123 17.69 -4.39 -0.65
N GLN A 124 18.67 -4.90 -1.40
CA GLN A 124 18.47 -5.47 -2.73
C GLN A 124 17.50 -6.67 -2.71
N ARG A 125 17.51 -7.48 -1.65
CA ARG A 125 16.55 -8.59 -1.50
C ARG A 125 15.15 -8.08 -1.21
N LEU A 126 15.01 -7.01 -0.45
CA LEU A 126 13.71 -6.38 -0.20
C LEU A 126 13.15 -5.75 -1.48
N GLU A 127 13.98 -5.10 -2.30
CA GLU A 127 13.59 -4.59 -3.61
C GLU A 127 13.10 -5.72 -4.54
N LEU A 128 13.80 -6.86 -4.55
CA LEU A 128 13.40 -8.03 -5.32
C LEU A 128 12.06 -8.62 -4.83
N LEU A 129 11.86 -8.71 -3.52
CA LEU A 129 10.61 -9.19 -2.92
C LEU A 129 9.45 -8.23 -3.21
N GLY A 130 9.67 -6.92 -3.08
CA GLY A 130 8.72 -5.88 -3.47
C GLY A 130 8.34 -6.00 -4.95
N SER A 131 9.32 -6.19 -5.83
CA SER A 131 9.10 -6.40 -7.27
C SER A 131 8.23 -7.64 -7.55
N LEU A 132 8.50 -8.75 -6.85
CA LEU A 132 7.69 -9.97 -6.96
C LEU A 132 6.23 -9.73 -6.52
N VAL A 133 6.04 -9.06 -5.38
CA VAL A 133 4.70 -8.72 -4.88
C VAL A 133 3.97 -7.83 -5.88
N THR A 134 4.63 -6.83 -6.44
CA THR A 134 4.08 -5.94 -7.46
C THR A 134 3.70 -6.69 -8.72
N ALA A 135 4.56 -7.59 -9.23
CA ALA A 135 4.26 -8.40 -10.40
C ALA A 135 3.05 -9.32 -10.18
N CYS A 136 2.95 -9.96 -9.01
CA CYS A 136 1.79 -10.77 -8.64
C CYS A 136 0.51 -9.92 -8.53
N LEU A 137 0.59 -8.73 -7.96
CA LEU A 137 -0.54 -7.81 -7.83
C LEU A 137 -0.99 -7.31 -9.21
N ALA A 138 -0.05 -6.96 -10.10
CA ALA A 138 -0.32 -6.55 -11.47
C ALA A 138 -1.00 -7.66 -12.28
N CYS A 139 -0.52 -8.91 -12.15
CA CYS A 139 -1.17 -10.06 -12.76
C CYS A 139 -2.62 -10.23 -12.31
N LYS A 140 -2.92 -9.98 -11.02
CA LYS A 140 -4.30 -10.03 -10.50
C LYS A 140 -5.15 -8.91 -11.07
N VAL A 141 -4.65 -7.67 -11.04
CA VAL A 141 -5.38 -6.51 -11.57
C VAL A 141 -5.66 -6.66 -13.07
N LYS A 142 -4.67 -7.10 -13.86
CA LYS A 142 -4.82 -7.33 -15.31
C LYS A 142 -5.98 -8.27 -15.64
N ARG A 143 -6.21 -9.30 -14.81
CA ARG A 143 -7.35 -10.23 -14.97
C ARG A 143 -8.70 -9.56 -14.74
N PHE A 144 -8.77 -8.58 -13.84
CA PHE A 144 -10.01 -7.84 -13.55
C PHE A 144 -10.29 -6.73 -14.55
N VAL A 145 -9.24 -6.06 -15.03
CA VAL A 145 -9.37 -4.94 -15.98
C VAL A 145 -9.57 -5.44 -17.42
N ASN A 146 -9.54 -6.77 -17.65
CA ASN A 146 -9.79 -7.40 -18.95
C ASN A 146 -8.91 -6.88 -20.10
N LEU A 147 -7.76 -6.29 -19.77
CA LEU A 147 -6.76 -5.87 -20.77
C LEU A 147 -6.24 -7.13 -21.48
N LYS A 148 -6.53 -7.24 -22.78
CA LYS A 148 -5.98 -8.31 -23.61
C LYS A 148 -4.44 -8.25 -23.58
N LYS A 149 -3.83 -9.42 -23.64
CA LYS A 149 -2.39 -9.64 -23.46
C LYS A 149 -1.56 -8.79 -24.44
N SER A 150 -0.80 -7.84 -23.91
CA SER A 150 0.60 -7.66 -24.32
C SER A 150 1.49 -8.13 -23.17
N CYS A 151 2.26 -9.18 -23.45
CA CYS A 151 3.42 -9.64 -22.69
C CYS A 151 4.62 -9.44 -23.62
#